data_AF-A0A133ZSJ4-F1
#
_entry.id   AF-A0A133ZSJ4-F1
#
_cell.length_a   1.000
_cell.length_b   1.000
_cell.length_c   1.000
_cell.angle_alpha   90.00
_cell.angle_beta   90.00
_cell.angle_gamma   90.00
#
_symmetry.space_group_name_H-M   'P 1'
#
loop_
_entity.id
_entity.type
_entity.pdbx_description
1 polymer ?
#
loop_
_entity_poly.entity_id
_entity_poly.type
_entity_poly.pdbx_seq_one_letter_code
_entity_poly.pdbx_strand_id
1 'polypeptide(L)'
;FLDGSRKLGLNYTTQAKNSTDLPNYELFGGIPANANGVYTAGSDIIVTYLYQRENAGNVIATYKDEADGHELHPLVGQSGAGMLGVAYDTEAKTFDNYDLISIPANKSGTFSHSNVLVEYVYRRKDAGAVKVNHIEAGTGEVLHSPSV
;
A
#
# COMPACT_ATOMS: atom_id res chain seq x y z
N PHE A 1 -7.66 22.23 27.76
CA PHE A 1 -8.37 22.40 29.03
C PHE A 1 -8.80 23.86 29.15
N LEU A 2 -10.04 24.12 29.54
CA LEU A 2 -10.53 25.47 29.82
C LEU A 2 -10.90 25.53 31.30
N ASP A 3 -10.28 26.44 32.04
CA ASP A 3 -10.57 26.61 33.46
C ASP A 3 -11.91 27.35 33.66
N GLY A 4 -12.79 26.73 34.44
CA GLY A 4 -14.12 27.25 34.79
C GLY A 4 -14.14 28.16 36.03
N SER A 5 -13.02 28.32 36.72
CA SER A 5 -12.92 29.14 37.94
C SER A 5 -13.45 30.56 37.71
N ARG A 6 -14.49 30.93 38.48
CA ARG A 6 -15.18 32.24 38.40
C ARG A 6 -15.80 32.55 37.01
N LYS A 7 -16.14 31.52 36.21
CA LYS A 7 -16.73 31.71 34.87
C LYS A 7 -18.20 31.35 34.73
N LEU A 8 -18.89 31.02 35.82
CA LEU A 8 -20.32 30.66 35.80
C LEU A 8 -21.15 31.70 35.02
N GLY A 9 -21.92 31.24 34.03
CA GLY A 9 -22.74 32.10 33.17
C GLY A 9 -22.00 32.78 32.00
N LEU A 10 -20.68 32.66 31.89
CA LEU A 10 -19.91 33.13 30.72
C LEU A 10 -19.92 32.10 29.59
N ASN A 11 -19.74 32.58 28.36
CA ASN A 11 -19.60 31.72 27.19
C ASN A 11 -18.24 31.01 27.17
N TYR A 12 -18.21 29.81 26.60
CA TYR A 12 -17.00 29.12 26.20
C TYR A 12 -17.07 28.69 24.73
N THR A 13 -15.90 28.53 24.14
CA THR A 13 -15.71 27.95 22.81
C THR A 13 -14.53 26.99 22.87
N THR A 14 -14.70 25.82 22.28
CA THR A 14 -13.65 24.81 22.08
C THR A 14 -13.42 24.62 20.58
N GLN A 15 -12.25 24.12 20.21
CA GLN A 15 -11.89 23.90 18.81
C GLN A 15 -11.33 22.48 18.62
N ALA A 16 -11.65 21.90 17.47
CA ALA A 16 -11.03 20.68 17.01
C ALA A 16 -9.53 20.90 16.77
N LYS A 17 -8.72 19.87 16.99
CA LYS A 17 -7.33 19.80 16.52
C LYS A 17 -7.26 19.86 14.99
N ASN A 18 -6.24 20.56 14.49
CA ASN A 18 -5.89 20.62 13.08
C ASN A 18 -4.81 19.59 12.73
N SER A 19 -4.44 19.51 11.45
CA SER A 19 -3.46 18.54 10.94
C SER A 19 -2.04 18.72 11.49
N THR A 20 -1.69 19.90 12.00
CA THR A 20 -0.39 20.14 12.68
C THR A 20 -0.35 19.44 14.04
N ASP A 21 -1.44 19.55 14.80
CA ASP A 21 -1.54 18.97 16.15
C ASP A 21 -1.91 17.48 16.14
N LEU A 22 -2.62 17.03 15.09
CA LEU A 22 -3.10 15.66 14.94
C LEU A 22 -2.95 15.19 13.48
N PRO A 23 -1.74 14.85 13.03
CA PRO A 23 -1.49 14.49 11.63
C PRO A 23 -2.14 13.15 11.25
N ASN A 24 -2.56 13.06 9.99
CA ASN A 24 -3.22 11.90 9.35
C ASN A 24 -4.64 11.59 9.84
N TYR A 25 -5.24 12.46 10.65
CA TYR A 25 -6.62 12.30 11.11
C TYR A 25 -7.46 13.50 10.70
N GLU A 26 -8.71 13.21 10.34
CA GLU A 26 -9.73 14.20 10.04
C GLU A 26 -10.86 14.13 11.06
N LEU A 27 -11.55 15.26 11.25
CA LEU A 27 -12.72 15.34 12.12
C LEU A 27 -13.84 14.47 11.56
N PHE A 28 -14.29 13.51 12.35
CA PHE A 28 -15.38 12.61 12.00
C PHE A 28 -16.67 13.03 12.69
N GLY A 29 -17.78 13.04 11.97
CA GLY A 29 -19.09 13.42 12.54
C GLY A 29 -19.27 14.91 12.82
N GLY A 30 -18.29 15.75 12.46
CA GLY A 30 -18.38 17.22 12.55
C GLY A 30 -18.11 17.79 13.95
N ILE A 31 -18.35 19.09 14.09
CA ILE A 31 -18.15 19.80 15.36
C ILE A 31 -19.30 19.42 16.31
N PRO A 32 -19.03 18.94 17.54
CA PRO A 32 -20.07 18.59 18.48
C PRO A 32 -20.91 19.81 18.85
N ALA A 33 -22.22 19.62 19.04
CA ALA A 33 -23.16 20.72 19.28
C ALA A 33 -22.80 21.57 20.52
N ASN A 34 -22.19 20.95 21.54
CA ASN A 34 -21.75 21.62 22.77
C ASN A 34 -20.33 22.22 22.69
N ALA A 35 -19.72 22.30 21.50
CA ALA A 35 -18.42 22.96 21.32
C ALA A 35 -18.44 24.45 21.70
N ASN A 36 -19.61 25.08 21.57
CA ASN A 36 -19.92 26.40 22.09
C ASN A 36 -21.03 26.27 23.12
N GLY A 37 -20.91 27.01 24.22
CA GLY A 37 -21.92 26.97 25.27
C GLY A 37 -21.64 27.96 26.38
N VAL A 38 -22.25 27.73 27.52
CA VAL A 38 -22.13 28.57 28.73
C VAL A 38 -21.63 27.70 29.88
N TYR A 39 -20.73 28.22 30.70
CA TYR A 39 -20.34 27.53 31.93
C TYR A 39 -21.54 27.41 32.86
N THR A 40 -21.86 26.19 33.27
CA THR A 40 -22.95 25.86 34.20
C THR A 40 -22.39 25.40 35.53
N ALA A 41 -23.19 25.52 36.59
CA ALA A 41 -22.83 24.99 37.90
C ALA A 41 -23.09 23.49 37.93
N GLY A 42 -22.27 22.75 38.68
CA GLY A 42 -22.38 21.29 38.81
C GLY A 42 -21.15 20.59 38.26
N SER A 43 -21.37 19.47 37.58
CA SER A 43 -20.31 18.63 37.01
C SER A 43 -19.62 19.27 35.80
N ASP A 44 -18.44 18.76 35.47
CA ASP A 44 -17.68 19.19 34.29
C ASP A 44 -18.47 19.02 32.99
N ILE A 45 -18.30 19.98 32.08
CA ILE A 45 -18.82 19.90 30.72
C ILE A 45 -17.80 19.15 29.86
N ILE A 46 -18.20 18.01 29.30
CA ILE A 46 -17.36 17.19 28.43
C ILE A 46 -17.72 17.48 26.97
N VAL A 47 -16.75 18.02 26.22
CA VAL A 47 -16.84 18.18 24.77
C VAL A 47 -15.99 17.12 24.09
N THR A 48 -16.62 16.24 23.31
CA THR A 48 -15.94 15.13 22.64
C THR A 48 -15.88 15.37 21.14
N TYR A 49 -14.68 15.43 20.59
CA TYR A 49 -14.43 15.43 19.15
C TYR A 49 -14.08 14.01 18.71
N LEU A 50 -14.73 13.52 17.65
CA LEU A 50 -14.43 12.23 17.05
C LEU A 50 -13.51 12.42 15.85
N TYR A 51 -12.54 11.53 15.68
CA TYR A 51 -11.59 11.57 14.58
C TYR A 51 -11.51 10.20 13.91
N GLN A 52 -11.30 10.22 12.60
CA GLN A 52 -10.95 9.02 11.84
C GLN A 52 -9.64 9.27 11.10
N ARG A 53 -8.89 8.20 10.82
CA ARG A 53 -7.67 8.31 10.02
C ARG A 53 -8.05 8.62 8.58
N GLU A 54 -7.33 9.54 7.97
CA GLU A 54 -7.56 9.93 6.58
C GLU A 54 -7.29 8.77 5.62
N ASN A 55 -7.96 8.81 4.48
CA ASN A 55 -7.71 7.88 3.39
C ASN A 55 -6.38 8.21 2.69
N ALA A 56 -5.69 7.16 2.27
CA ALA A 56 -4.50 7.20 1.44
C ALA A 56 -4.79 6.64 0.05
N GLY A 57 -3.82 6.78 -0.86
CA GLY A 57 -3.79 6.01 -2.10
C GLY A 57 -3.57 4.52 -1.84
N ASN A 58 -4.01 3.68 -2.76
CA ASN A 58 -3.81 2.23 -2.68
C ASN A 58 -2.36 1.86 -3.01
N VAL A 59 -1.91 0.73 -2.45
CA VAL A 59 -0.65 0.08 -2.84
C VAL A 59 -0.99 -1.13 -3.68
N ILE A 60 -0.37 -1.25 -4.85
CA ILE A 60 -0.61 -2.35 -5.80
C ILE A 60 0.73 -3.02 -6.11
N ALA A 61 0.82 -4.33 -5.90
CA ALA A 61 1.95 -5.14 -6.33
C ALA A 61 1.63 -5.88 -7.63
N THR A 62 2.52 -5.80 -8.61
CA THR A 62 2.44 -6.52 -9.89
C THR A 62 3.65 -7.45 -10.07
N TYR A 63 3.48 -8.51 -10.86
CA TYR A 63 4.47 -9.55 -11.07
C TYR A 63 4.58 -9.85 -12.57
N LYS A 64 5.67 -9.41 -13.21
CA LYS A 64 5.79 -9.41 -14.68
C LYS A 64 7.01 -10.17 -15.18
N ASP A 65 6.86 -10.81 -16.33
CA ASP A 65 7.96 -11.34 -17.13
C ASP A 65 8.77 -10.19 -17.75
N GLU A 66 10.10 -10.25 -17.66
CA GLU A 66 11.02 -9.27 -18.25
C GLU A 66 10.93 -9.22 -19.79
N ALA A 67 10.69 -10.36 -20.44
CA ALA A 67 10.82 -10.49 -21.88
C ALA A 67 9.65 -9.84 -22.65
N ASP A 68 8.43 -10.00 -22.16
CA ASP A 68 7.21 -9.58 -22.84
C ASP A 68 6.23 -8.80 -21.95
N GLY A 69 6.55 -8.61 -20.67
CA GLY A 69 5.69 -7.92 -19.71
C GLY A 69 4.46 -8.73 -19.27
N HIS A 70 4.38 -10.02 -19.62
CA HIS A 70 3.26 -10.88 -19.25
C HIS A 70 3.10 -10.96 -17.73
N GLU A 71 1.86 -10.87 -17.25
CA GLU A 71 1.55 -10.98 -15.83
C GLU A 71 1.65 -12.44 -15.37
N LEU A 72 2.58 -12.71 -14.46
CA LEU A 72 2.80 -14.05 -13.89
C LEU A 72 1.83 -14.37 -12.75
N HIS A 73 1.17 -13.35 -12.20
CA HIS A 73 0.20 -13.47 -11.13
C HIS A 73 -0.75 -12.25 -11.15
N PRO A 74 -2.03 -12.41 -10.75
CA PRO A 74 -2.92 -11.29 -10.54
C PRO A 74 -2.31 -10.24 -9.60
N LEU A 75 -2.57 -8.96 -9.84
CA LEU A 75 -2.12 -7.92 -8.92
C LEU A 75 -2.62 -8.16 -7.49
N VAL A 76 -1.81 -7.75 -6.51
CA VAL A 76 -2.18 -7.81 -5.09
C VAL A 76 -2.31 -6.38 -4.56
N GLY A 77 -3.50 -6.01 -4.12
CA GLY A 77 -3.82 -4.66 -3.63
C GLY A 77 -3.91 -4.58 -2.11
N GLN A 78 -3.41 -3.49 -1.55
CA GLN A 78 -3.70 -3.04 -0.19
C GLN A 78 -4.49 -1.73 -0.27
N SER A 79 -5.66 -1.69 0.36
CA SER A 79 -6.50 -0.50 0.36
C SER A 79 -5.88 0.61 1.19
N GLY A 80 -5.91 1.84 0.67
CA GLY A 80 -5.52 3.04 1.41
C GLY A 80 -6.59 3.57 2.37
N ALA A 81 -7.78 2.95 2.45
CA ALA A 81 -8.88 3.44 3.27
C ALA A 81 -8.49 3.47 4.76
N GLY A 82 -8.48 4.67 5.35
CA GLY A 82 -8.05 4.89 6.72
C GLY A 82 -6.60 4.49 7.01
N MET A 83 -5.70 4.51 6.02
CA MET A 83 -4.32 4.05 6.17
C MET A 83 -3.27 5.17 6.08
N LEU A 84 -3.64 6.45 5.98
CA LEU A 84 -2.65 7.53 5.82
C LEU A 84 -1.59 7.53 6.94
N GLY A 85 -0.31 7.54 6.54
CA GLY A 85 0.84 7.48 7.45
C GLY A 85 1.11 6.11 8.08
N VAL A 86 0.32 5.07 7.77
CA VAL A 86 0.57 3.69 8.20
C VAL A 86 1.60 3.04 7.26
N ALA A 87 2.42 2.13 7.78
CA ALA A 87 3.38 1.38 6.97
C ALA A 87 2.67 0.38 6.04
N TYR A 88 3.25 0.16 4.86
CA TYR A 88 2.93 -0.96 3.97
C TYR A 88 4.20 -1.77 3.67
N ASP A 89 4.00 -3.04 3.34
CA ASP A 89 5.03 -3.92 2.76
C ASP A 89 4.34 -4.82 1.73
N THR A 90 5.08 -5.22 0.71
CA THR A 90 4.62 -6.15 -0.32
C THR A 90 5.63 -7.28 -0.43
N GLU A 91 5.17 -8.45 -0.86
CA GLU A 91 5.99 -9.64 -0.93
C GLU A 91 6.27 -10.03 -2.38
N ALA A 92 7.52 -10.39 -2.64
CA ALA A 92 7.90 -11.11 -3.86
C ALA A 92 7.29 -12.50 -3.83
N LYS A 93 6.86 -12.98 -5.01
CA LYS A 93 6.40 -14.36 -5.21
C LYS A 93 7.50 -15.23 -5.81
N THR A 94 7.33 -16.54 -5.67
CA THR A 94 8.13 -17.55 -6.35
C THR A 94 7.30 -18.14 -7.49
N PHE A 95 7.92 -18.24 -8.67
CA PHE A 95 7.33 -18.87 -9.85
C PHE A 95 8.26 -19.94 -10.37
N ASP A 96 7.71 -21.08 -10.77
CA ASP A 96 8.50 -22.14 -11.40
C ASP A 96 9.10 -21.65 -12.72
N ASN A 97 10.36 -22.00 -12.96
CA ASN A 97 11.13 -21.60 -14.16
C ASN A 97 11.46 -20.10 -14.28
N TYR A 98 11.31 -19.32 -13.20
CA TYR A 98 11.69 -17.90 -13.16
C TYR A 98 12.64 -17.59 -11.99
N ASP A 99 13.50 -16.60 -12.20
CA ASP A 99 14.28 -15.94 -11.16
C ASP A 99 13.81 -14.48 -11.00
N LEU A 100 13.69 -14.00 -9.77
CA LEU A 100 13.44 -12.58 -9.50
C LEU A 100 14.69 -11.78 -9.87
N ILE A 101 14.54 -10.75 -10.70
CA ILE A 101 15.67 -9.91 -11.11
C ILE A 101 16.19 -9.10 -9.93
N SER A 102 15.29 -8.36 -9.27
CA SER A 102 15.61 -7.60 -8.06
C SER A 102 14.35 -7.25 -7.27
N ILE A 103 14.52 -6.99 -5.97
CA ILE A 103 13.44 -6.51 -5.11
C ILE A 103 13.30 -4.99 -5.31
N PRO A 104 12.10 -4.48 -5.65
CA PRO A 104 11.89 -3.05 -5.82
C PRO A 104 12.17 -2.26 -4.53
N ALA A 105 12.85 -1.12 -4.64
CA ALA A 105 13.20 -0.30 -3.47
C ALA A 105 11.97 0.25 -2.73
N ASN A 106 10.85 0.43 -3.44
CA ASN A 106 9.57 0.88 -2.90
C ASN A 106 8.67 -0.27 -2.43
N LYS A 107 9.19 -1.49 -2.25
CA LYS A 107 8.38 -2.63 -1.79
C LYS A 107 7.77 -2.44 -0.40
N SER A 108 8.36 -1.56 0.40
CA SER A 108 7.92 -1.14 1.72
C SER A 108 7.99 0.37 1.85
N GLY A 109 7.07 0.96 2.60
CA GLY A 109 7.05 2.39 2.84
C GLY A 109 5.89 2.80 3.74
N THR A 110 5.43 4.04 3.61
CA THR A 110 4.24 4.54 4.30
C THR A 110 3.19 4.98 3.29
N PHE A 111 1.94 4.65 3.57
CA PHE A 111 0.79 5.12 2.83
C PHE A 111 0.77 6.65 2.79
N SER A 112 0.58 7.19 1.57
CA SER A 112 0.50 8.62 1.28
C SER A 112 -0.78 8.89 0.50
N HIS A 113 -1.10 10.16 0.20
CA HIS A 113 -2.24 10.48 -0.65
C HIS A 113 -2.13 9.94 -2.08
N SER A 114 -0.93 9.58 -2.53
CA SER A 114 -0.67 9.01 -3.85
C SER A 114 -0.75 7.49 -3.83
N ASN A 115 -1.30 6.90 -4.89
CA ASN A 115 -1.21 5.47 -5.13
C ASN A 115 0.26 5.05 -5.32
N VAL A 116 0.58 3.83 -4.92
CA VAL A 116 1.91 3.24 -5.09
C VAL A 116 1.79 1.99 -5.96
N LEU A 117 2.64 1.89 -6.98
CA LEU A 117 2.83 0.69 -7.77
C LEU A 117 4.20 0.07 -7.41
N VAL A 118 4.18 -1.18 -6.95
CA VAL A 118 5.38 -1.98 -6.70
C VAL A 118 5.45 -3.07 -7.76
N GLU A 119 6.43 -2.99 -8.66
CA GLU A 119 6.54 -3.91 -9.78
C GLU A 119 7.69 -4.89 -9.59
N TYR A 120 7.37 -6.16 -9.39
CA TYR A 120 8.34 -7.25 -9.35
C TYR A 120 8.55 -7.80 -10.76
N VAL A 121 9.81 -7.79 -11.23
CA VAL A 121 10.18 -8.26 -12.57
C VAL A 121 10.97 -9.56 -12.48
N TYR A 122 10.58 -10.53 -13.28
CA TYR A 122 11.09 -11.90 -13.26
C TYR A 122 11.65 -12.28 -14.63
N ARG A 123 12.78 -12.99 -14.63
CA ARG A 123 13.40 -13.52 -15.85
C ARG A 123 13.25 -15.03 -15.89
N ARG A 124 12.90 -15.59 -17.05
CA ARG A 124 12.90 -17.05 -17.23
C ARG A 124 14.30 -17.63 -17.00
N LYS A 125 14.36 -18.80 -16.39
CA LYS A 125 15.59 -19.56 -16.21
C LYS A 125 16.12 -20.06 -17.54
N ASP A 126 17.43 -20.15 -17.63
CA ASP A 126 18.10 -20.73 -18.79
C ASP A 126 17.72 -22.21 -18.94
N ALA A 127 17.39 -22.60 -20.18
CA ALA A 127 17.21 -24.00 -20.56
C ALA A 127 18.43 -24.49 -21.34
N GLY A 128 18.63 -25.81 -21.37
CA GLY A 128 19.59 -26.41 -22.28
C GLY A 128 19.19 -26.19 -23.74
N ALA A 129 20.16 -26.12 -24.63
CA ALA A 129 19.90 -26.01 -26.06
C ALA A 129 19.23 -27.29 -26.59
N VAL A 130 18.22 -27.13 -27.45
CA VAL A 130 17.65 -28.24 -28.22
C VAL A 130 18.56 -28.51 -29.41
N LYS A 131 19.07 -29.74 -29.55
CA LYS A 131 19.89 -30.17 -30.68
C LYS A 131 19.08 -31.15 -31.54
N VAL A 132 18.95 -30.86 -32.82
CA VAL A 132 18.21 -31.71 -33.77
C VAL A 132 19.21 -32.49 -34.62
N ASN A 133 19.16 -33.81 -34.56
CA ASN A 133 19.95 -34.68 -35.43
C ASN A 133 19.05 -35.30 -36.51
N HIS A 134 19.50 -35.24 -37.76
CA HIS A 134 18.89 -36.01 -38.84
C HIS A 134 19.79 -37.21 -39.12
N ILE A 135 19.30 -38.43 -38.90
CA ILE A 135 20.09 -39.67 -39.05
C ILE A 135 19.44 -40.63 -40.05
N GLU A 136 20.26 -41.42 -40.75
CA GLU A 136 19.78 -42.47 -41.64
C GLU A 136 19.25 -43.66 -40.84
N ALA A 137 18.07 -44.13 -41.22
CA ALA A 137 17.46 -45.31 -40.61
C ALA A 137 18.23 -46.59 -41.02
N GLY A 138 18.77 -47.31 -40.05
CA GLY A 138 19.46 -48.59 -40.24
C GLY A 138 20.97 -48.52 -40.01
N THR A 139 21.63 -47.43 -40.40
CA THR A 139 23.07 -47.20 -40.18
C THR A 139 23.37 -46.31 -38.98
N GLY A 140 22.44 -45.39 -38.64
CA GLY A 140 22.65 -44.36 -37.62
C GLY A 140 23.58 -43.23 -38.07
N GLU A 141 23.93 -43.15 -39.36
CA GLU A 141 24.77 -42.09 -39.91
C GLU A 141 24.07 -40.73 -39.81
N VAL A 142 24.81 -39.69 -39.39
CA VAL A 142 24.31 -38.32 -39.31
C VAL A 142 24.22 -37.72 -40.72
N LEU A 143 23.00 -37.62 -41.23
CA LEU A 143 22.69 -37.03 -42.54
C LEU A 143 22.81 -35.51 -42.55
N HIS A 144 22.67 -34.88 -41.37
CA HIS A 144 22.87 -33.44 -41.21
C HIS A 144 23.37 -33.12 -39.80
N SER A 145 24.46 -32.36 -39.72
CA SER A 145 24.99 -31.86 -38.44
C SER A 145 23.90 -31.10 -37.69
N PRO A 146 23.78 -31.26 -36.36
CA PRO A 146 22.82 -30.49 -35.58
C PRO A 146 23.12 -29.00 -35.71
N SER A 147 22.20 -28.26 -36.30
CA SER A 147 22.21 -26.80 -36.31
C SER A 147 21.69 -26.29 -34.96
N VAL A 148 22.27 -25.19 -34.48
CA VAL A 148 21.77 -24.40 -33.35
C VAL A 148 20.67 -23.46 -33.82
#